data_AF-A0A559QUV9-F1
#
_entry.id   AF-A0A559QUV9-F1
#
_cell.length_a   1.000
_cell.length_b   1.000
_cell.length_c   1.000
_cell.angle_alpha   90.00
_cell.angle_beta   90.00
_cell.angle_gamma   90.00
#
_symmetry.space_group_name_H-M   'P 1'
#
loop_
_entity.id
_entity.type
_entity.pdbx_description
1 polymer ?
#
loop_
_entity_poly.entity_id
_entity_poly.type
_entity_poly.pdbx_seq_one_letter_code
_entity_poly.pdbx_strand_id
1 'polypeptide(L)'
;MSIFSGTKSCVFSGVKAQLFYNGKPVANAKVIRQWEWHKENSDETITDENGYFMLPEVYESSASRLFPSEFVVGQQLSVSVNDEEIIFWSNSKRDPDVNAEFGGAAFTVKCELTEEERLVEDYGSLMVTKCHLEK
;
A
#
# COMPACT_ATOMS: atom_id res chain seq x y z
N MET A 1 -11.12 -6.15 20.82
CA MET A 1 -9.75 -6.32 21.36
C MET A 1 -9.36 -7.77 21.19
N SER A 2 -8.57 -8.09 20.17
CA SER A 2 -8.19 -9.48 19.86
C SER A 2 -6.78 -9.78 20.35
N ILE A 3 -6.71 -10.78 21.22
CA ILE A 3 -5.59 -11.30 21.98
C ILE A 3 -4.81 -12.33 21.14
N PHE A 4 -4.04 -11.89 20.13
CA PHE A 4 -3.13 -12.78 19.37
C PHE A 4 -1.86 -12.10 18.80
N SER A 5 -1.52 -10.86 19.18
CA SER A 5 -0.50 -10.06 18.48
C SER A 5 0.95 -10.17 18.99
N GLY A 6 1.32 -11.23 19.70
CA GLY A 6 2.66 -11.31 20.31
C GLY A 6 3.83 -11.53 19.33
N THR A 7 3.58 -11.95 18.09
CA THR A 7 4.65 -12.44 17.18
C THR A 7 4.51 -12.04 15.72
N LYS A 8 3.56 -11.16 15.35
CA LYS A 8 3.37 -10.72 13.95
C LYS A 8 3.32 -9.20 13.85
N SER A 9 4.03 -8.64 12.87
CA SER A 9 4.02 -7.22 12.51
C SER A 9 3.11 -7.04 11.30
N CYS A 10 2.28 -5.99 11.26
CA CYS A 10 1.67 -5.56 10.02
C CYS A 10 2.76 -4.94 9.15
N VAL A 11 3.07 -5.54 8.00
CA VAL A 11 4.10 -5.03 7.07
C VAL A 11 3.48 -4.28 5.90
N PHE A 12 2.20 -4.50 5.61
CA PHE A 12 1.42 -3.69 4.69
C PHE A 12 -0.05 -3.70 5.11
N SER A 13 -0.61 -2.54 5.41
CA SER A 13 -2.02 -2.39 5.75
C SER A 13 -2.95 -2.70 4.57
N GLY A 14 -4.24 -2.93 4.87
CA GLY A 14 -5.23 -3.21 3.85
C GLY A 14 -5.44 -2.01 2.91
N VAL A 15 -5.64 -2.30 1.63
CA VAL A 15 -5.84 -1.29 0.58
C VAL A 15 -7.20 -1.51 -0.06
N LYS A 16 -8.00 -0.44 -0.16
CA LYS A 16 -9.21 -0.38 -0.99
C LYS A 16 -9.07 0.82 -1.90
N ALA A 17 -9.02 0.61 -3.20
CA ALA A 17 -8.84 1.73 -4.11
C ALA A 17 -9.60 1.55 -5.41
N GLN A 18 -9.89 2.69 -6.04
CA GLN A 18 -10.46 2.77 -7.38
C GLN A 18 -9.46 3.49 -8.30
N LEU A 19 -9.11 2.85 -9.41
CA LEU A 19 -8.14 3.36 -10.37
C LEU A 19 -8.84 3.97 -11.58
N PHE A 20 -8.35 5.15 -11.99
CA PHE A 20 -8.78 5.87 -13.18
C PHE A 20 -7.57 6.16 -14.08
N TYR A 21 -7.80 6.20 -15.38
CA TYR A 21 -6.84 6.63 -16.39
C TYR A 21 -7.56 7.58 -17.35
N ASN A 22 -7.20 8.87 -17.33
CA ASN A 22 -7.91 9.94 -18.03
C ASN A 22 -9.42 9.97 -17.68
N GLY A 23 -9.76 9.85 -16.40
CA GLY A 23 -11.13 9.89 -15.89
C GLY A 23 -11.97 8.65 -16.18
N LYS A 24 -11.40 7.62 -16.83
CA LYS A 24 -12.08 6.35 -17.10
C LYS A 24 -11.61 5.28 -16.11
N PRO A 25 -12.52 4.47 -15.56
CA PRO A 25 -12.13 3.34 -14.71
C PRO A 25 -11.17 2.39 -15.41
N VAL A 26 -10.12 1.97 -14.69
CA VAL A 26 -9.13 1.03 -15.19
C VAL A 26 -9.59 -0.39 -14.86
N ALA A 27 -10.34 -1.01 -15.77
CA ALA A 27 -10.91 -2.34 -15.59
C ALA A 27 -9.94 -3.47 -15.99
N ASN A 28 -10.05 -4.62 -15.32
CA ASN A 28 -9.30 -5.85 -15.62
C ASN A 28 -7.78 -5.66 -15.67
N ALA A 29 -7.25 -4.71 -14.90
CA ALA A 29 -5.83 -4.42 -14.82
C ALA A 29 -5.19 -5.17 -13.66
N LYS A 30 -3.98 -5.69 -13.89
CA LYS A 30 -3.19 -6.34 -12.87
C LYS A 30 -2.59 -5.28 -11.95
N VAL A 31 -2.91 -5.36 -10.67
CA VAL A 31 -2.33 -4.55 -9.60
C VAL A 31 -1.33 -5.40 -8.83
N ILE A 32 -0.14 -4.88 -8.62
CA ILE A 32 0.93 -5.54 -7.86
C ILE A 32 1.18 -4.72 -6.61
N ARG A 33 1.27 -5.41 -5.48
CA ARG A 33 1.71 -4.85 -4.21
C ARG A 33 3.02 -5.49 -3.83
N GLN A 34 3.99 -4.66 -3.48
CA GLN A 34 5.30 -5.07 -3.02
C GLN A 34 5.55 -4.55 -1.61
N TRP A 35 6.21 -5.37 -0.79
CA TRP A 35 6.79 -4.93 0.47
C TRP A 35 8.15 -5.56 0.69
N GLU A 36 9.05 -4.78 1.26
CA GLU A 36 10.40 -5.21 1.58
C GLU A 36 10.61 -5.18 3.10
N TRP A 37 10.67 -6.36 3.71
CA TRP A 37 11.05 -6.54 5.10
C TRP A 37 12.01 -7.72 5.21
N HIS A 38 13.30 -7.44 5.40
CA HIS A 38 14.44 -8.38 5.28
C HIS A 38 14.64 -9.00 3.89
N LYS A 39 13.58 -9.17 3.11
CA LYS A 39 13.55 -9.61 1.72
C LYS A 39 12.39 -8.92 0.99
N GLU A 40 12.48 -8.88 -0.32
CA GLU A 40 11.38 -8.46 -1.18
C GLU A 40 10.29 -9.55 -1.23
N ASN A 41 9.04 -9.14 -1.07
CA ASN A 41 7.86 -9.97 -1.27
C ASN A 41 6.83 -9.20 -2.08
N SER A 42 5.91 -9.92 -2.73
CA SER A 42 4.83 -9.33 -3.48
C SER A 42 3.58 -10.22 -3.54
N ASP A 43 2.44 -9.59 -3.77
CA ASP A 43 1.21 -10.23 -4.20
C ASP A 43 0.50 -9.38 -5.26
N GLU A 44 -0.54 -9.95 -5.86
CA GLU A 44 -1.26 -9.32 -6.96
C GLU A 44 -2.77 -9.53 -6.86
N THR A 45 -3.49 -8.62 -7.49
CA THR A 45 -4.94 -8.71 -7.69
C THR A 45 -5.32 -8.12 -9.05
N ILE A 46 -6.58 -8.19 -9.40
CA ILE A 46 -7.12 -7.65 -10.66
C ILE A 46 -8.23 -6.66 -10.33
N THR A 47 -8.26 -5.51 -10.99
CA THR A 47 -9.36 -4.55 -10.84
C THR A 47 -10.66 -5.08 -11.47
N ASP A 48 -11.79 -4.76 -10.84
CA ASP A 48 -13.11 -5.08 -11.38
C ASP A 48 -13.49 -4.18 -12.59
N GLU A 49 -14.68 -4.40 -13.14
CA GLU A 49 -15.22 -3.62 -14.29
C GLU A 49 -15.31 -2.11 -14.02
N ASN A 50 -15.35 -1.70 -12.75
CA ASN A 50 -15.45 -0.32 -12.31
C ASN A 50 -14.11 0.23 -11.78
N GLY A 51 -13.01 -0.50 -12.01
CA GLY A 51 -11.66 -0.10 -11.61
C GLY A 51 -11.36 -0.25 -10.12
N TYR A 52 -12.21 -0.93 -9.35
CA TYR A 52 -11.96 -1.17 -7.93
C TYR A 52 -11.08 -2.40 -7.71
N PHE A 53 -10.22 -2.33 -6.69
CA PHE A 53 -9.53 -3.50 -6.15
C PHE A 53 -9.44 -3.43 -4.63
N MET A 54 -9.18 -4.59 -4.02
CA MET A 54 -8.96 -4.72 -2.60
C MET A 54 -7.81 -5.69 -2.34
N LEU A 55 -6.92 -5.32 -1.43
CA LEU A 55 -5.86 -6.17 -0.91
C LEU A 55 -5.94 -6.20 0.63
N PRO A 56 -5.96 -7.38 1.27
CA PRO A 56 -6.02 -7.49 2.73
C PRO A 56 -4.69 -7.13 3.38
N GLU A 57 -4.68 -6.90 4.68
CA GLU A 57 -3.46 -6.67 5.47
C GLU A 57 -2.47 -7.83 5.33
N VAL A 58 -1.17 -7.50 5.29
CA VAL A 58 -0.07 -8.48 5.30
C VAL A 58 0.59 -8.48 6.66
N TYR A 59 0.73 -9.67 7.23
CA TYR A 59 1.41 -9.90 8.48
C TYR A 59 2.61 -10.83 8.30
N GLU A 60 3.76 -10.41 8.80
CA GLU A 60 4.95 -11.25 8.84
C GLU A 60 5.46 -11.46 10.27
N SER A 61 6.21 -12.55 10.48
CA SER A 61 6.70 -12.94 11.81
C SER A 61 7.71 -11.94 12.36
N SER A 62 7.50 -11.47 13.57
CA SER A 62 8.34 -10.52 14.31
C SER A 62 9.49 -11.15 15.08
N ALA A 63 9.94 -12.36 14.71
CA ALA A 63 11.06 -13.01 15.39
C ALA A 63 12.34 -12.16 15.38
N SER A 64 12.49 -11.27 14.39
CA SER A 64 13.58 -10.29 14.31
C SER A 64 13.52 -9.18 15.38
N ARG A 65 12.36 -8.94 16.04
CA ARG A 65 12.23 -7.94 17.12
C ARG A 65 13.02 -8.28 18.40
N LEU A 66 13.60 -9.48 18.48
CA LEU A 66 14.54 -9.84 19.54
C LEU A 66 15.89 -9.12 19.42
N PHE A 67 16.16 -8.49 18.28
CA PHE A 67 17.33 -7.65 18.05
C PHE A 67 16.91 -6.18 17.99
N PRO A 68 17.72 -5.24 18.51
CA PRO A 68 17.43 -3.81 18.45
C PRO A 68 17.63 -3.26 17.03
N SER A 69 16.72 -3.61 16.11
CA SER A 69 16.64 -3.08 14.75
C SER A 69 15.43 -2.17 14.61
N GLU A 70 15.60 -1.05 13.90
CA GLU A 70 14.47 -0.19 13.54
C GLU A 70 13.47 -0.98 12.68
N PHE A 71 12.17 -0.81 12.94
CA PHE A 71 11.14 -1.36 12.08
C PHE A 71 10.96 -0.41 10.89
N VAL A 72 11.39 -0.85 9.71
CA VAL A 72 11.19 -0.12 8.45
C VAL A 72 10.80 -1.13 7.39
N VAL A 73 9.69 -0.87 6.69
CA VAL A 73 9.21 -1.68 5.58
C VAL A 73 9.04 -0.77 4.38
N GLY A 74 9.76 -1.06 3.29
CA GLY A 74 9.51 -0.41 1.99
C GLY A 74 8.22 -0.95 1.41
N GLN A 75 7.36 -0.09 0.86
CA GLN A 75 6.05 -0.47 0.36
C GLN A 75 5.78 0.21 -0.99
N GLN A 76 5.18 -0.52 -1.93
CA GLN A 76 4.84 -0.01 -3.25
C GLN A 76 3.55 -0.64 -3.79
N LEU A 77 2.78 0.14 -4.55
CA LEU A 77 1.69 -0.33 -5.38
C LEU A 77 1.90 0.12 -6.84
N SER A 78 1.76 -0.82 -7.76
CA SER A 78 1.81 -0.58 -9.20
C SER A 78 0.66 -1.26 -9.93
N VAL A 79 0.37 -0.79 -11.14
CA VAL A 79 -0.68 -1.35 -12.00
C VAL A 79 -0.20 -1.41 -13.44
N SER A 80 -0.57 -2.47 -14.16
CA SER A 80 -0.30 -2.60 -15.59
C SER A 80 -1.43 -2.02 -16.42
N VAL A 81 -1.14 -0.98 -17.22
CA VAL A 81 -2.07 -0.31 -18.13
C VAL A 81 -1.38 -0.09 -19.46
N ASN A 82 -2.00 -0.53 -20.57
CA ASN A 82 -1.44 -0.41 -21.93
C ASN A 82 -0.02 -0.98 -22.06
N ASP A 83 0.24 -2.15 -21.44
CA ASP A 83 1.55 -2.81 -21.39
C ASP A 83 2.66 -2.02 -20.65
N GLU A 84 2.30 -0.93 -19.97
CA GLU A 84 3.20 -0.15 -19.12
C GLU A 84 2.88 -0.37 -17.64
N GLU A 85 3.90 -0.43 -16.80
CA GLU A 85 3.74 -0.46 -15.35
C GLU A 85 3.76 0.96 -14.79
N ILE A 86 2.70 1.32 -14.06
CA ILE A 86 2.55 2.62 -13.43
C ILE A 86 2.58 2.43 -11.92
N ILE A 87 3.60 2.98 -11.27
CA ILE A 87 3.64 3.12 -9.81
C ILE A 87 2.73 4.27 -9.43
N PHE A 88 1.80 4.03 -8.50
CA PHE A 88 0.83 5.05 -8.08
C PHE A 88 0.86 5.34 -6.59
N TRP A 89 1.60 4.54 -5.82
CA TRP A 89 1.81 4.75 -4.41
C TRP A 89 3.12 4.09 -3.95
N SER A 90 3.90 4.80 -3.15
CA SER A 90 5.13 4.33 -2.51
C SER A 90 5.28 4.98 -1.14
N ASN A 91 5.69 4.20 -0.13
CA ASN A 91 5.92 4.70 1.22
C ASN A 91 6.90 3.81 1.99
N SER A 92 7.37 4.29 3.14
CA SER A 92 8.10 3.50 4.14
C SER A 92 7.32 3.45 5.45
N LYS A 93 6.85 2.27 5.83
CA LYS A 93 6.16 2.06 7.10
C LYS A 93 7.16 1.90 8.24
N ARG A 94 7.01 2.72 9.29
CA ARG A 94 7.91 2.73 10.46
C ARG A 94 7.28 2.27 11.78
N ASP A 95 5.97 2.03 11.76
CA ASP A 95 5.22 1.53 12.91
C ASP A 95 4.47 0.26 12.48
N PRO A 96 4.57 -0.86 13.22
CA PRO A 96 3.95 -2.13 12.86
C PRO A 96 2.43 -2.21 13.11
N ASP A 97 1.81 -1.17 13.65
CA ASP A 97 0.37 -1.10 13.87
C ASP A 97 -0.39 -0.97 12.56
N VAL A 98 -1.59 -1.53 12.49
CA VAL A 98 -2.44 -1.46 11.29
C VAL A 98 -2.75 0.00 10.97
N ASN A 99 -2.69 0.35 9.69
CA ASN A 99 -2.91 1.68 9.13
C ASN A 99 -1.93 2.78 9.57
N ALA A 100 -0.86 2.46 10.29
CA ALA A 100 0.06 3.50 10.76
C ALA A 100 0.72 4.30 9.61
N GLU A 101 0.92 3.68 8.44
CA GLU A 101 1.38 4.36 7.22
C GLU A 101 0.35 5.34 6.61
N PHE A 102 -0.86 5.36 7.16
CA PHE A 102 -1.99 6.19 6.76
C PHE A 102 -2.54 7.01 7.95
N GLY A 103 -1.74 7.24 8.99
CA GLY A 103 -2.18 7.97 10.17
C GLY A 103 -3.21 7.25 11.04
N GLY A 104 -3.32 5.93 10.91
CA GLY A 104 -4.28 5.09 11.61
C GLY A 104 -5.63 4.94 10.89
N ALA A 105 -5.86 5.68 9.80
CA ALA A 105 -7.09 5.59 9.01
C ALA A 105 -7.04 4.46 7.97
N ALA A 106 -8.19 3.85 7.67
CA ALA A 106 -8.26 2.86 6.61
C ALA A 106 -7.95 3.50 5.25
N PHE A 107 -7.11 2.84 4.45
CA PHE A 107 -6.74 3.36 3.12
C PHE A 107 -7.83 3.03 2.10
N THR A 108 -8.77 3.96 1.99
CA THR A 108 -9.86 3.93 0.99
C THR A 108 -9.70 5.16 0.09
N VAL A 109 -9.24 4.96 -1.15
CA VAL A 109 -8.81 6.08 -2.01
C VAL A 109 -9.25 5.94 -3.46
N LYS A 110 -9.22 7.05 -4.18
CA LYS A 110 -9.33 7.09 -5.65
C LYS A 110 -8.02 7.59 -6.22
N CYS A 111 -7.53 6.98 -7.29
CA CYS A 111 -6.27 7.35 -7.90
C CYS A 111 -6.46 7.62 -9.39
N GLU A 112 -6.05 8.79 -9.85
CA GLU A 112 -5.99 9.12 -11.27
C GLU A 112 -4.53 8.94 -11.73
N LEU A 113 -4.29 7.89 -12.51
CA LEU A 113 -2.94 7.46 -12.87
C LEU A 113 -2.20 8.46 -13.77
N THR A 114 -2.95 9.31 -14.48
CA THR A 114 -2.39 10.36 -15.33
C THR A 114 -2.03 11.64 -14.56
N GLU A 115 -2.40 11.76 -13.28
CA GLU A 115 -1.97 12.90 -12.47
C GLU A 115 -0.50 12.81 -12.09
N GLU A 116 0.10 13.97 -11.83
CA GLU A 116 1.43 14.06 -11.24
C GLU A 116 1.44 13.47 -9.82
N GLU A 117 2.56 12.86 -9.46
CA GLU A 117 2.77 12.33 -8.12
C GLU A 117 2.84 13.48 -7.11
N ARG A 118 2.23 13.25 -5.95
CA ARG A 118 2.26 14.17 -4.82
C ARG A 118 3.13 13.60 -3.73
N LEU A 119 3.98 14.44 -3.17
CA LEU A 119 4.70 14.16 -1.93
C LEU A 119 3.80 14.52 -0.74
N VAL A 120 3.61 13.56 0.16
CA VAL A 120 2.88 13.73 1.41
C VAL A 120 3.86 13.47 2.54
N GLU A 121 4.23 14.55 3.24
CA GLU A 121 5.14 14.54 4.40
C GLU A 121 4.34 14.40 5.71
N ASP A 122 3.49 13.38 5.80
CA ASP A 122 2.73 13.07 7.01
C ASP A 122 3.21 11.75 7.64
N TYR A 123 2.92 11.55 8.93
CA TYR A 123 3.09 10.26 9.64
C TYR A 123 4.54 9.74 9.78
N GLY A 124 5.54 10.62 9.63
CA GLY A 124 6.95 10.28 9.87
C GLY A 124 7.62 9.53 8.72
N SER A 125 7.01 9.51 7.53
CA SER A 125 7.58 8.98 6.31
C SER A 125 7.24 9.87 5.10
N LEU A 126 7.98 9.71 4.00
CA LEU A 126 7.67 10.37 2.74
C LEU A 126 6.82 9.42 1.91
N MET A 127 5.53 9.75 1.76
CA MET A 127 4.64 9.05 0.86
C MET A 127 4.62 9.75 -0.49
N VAL A 128 4.82 8.99 -1.57
CA VAL A 128 4.65 9.44 -2.95
C VAL A 128 3.38 8.80 -3.49
N THR A 129 2.43 9.59 -3.98
CA THR A 129 1.17 9.01 -4.47
C THR A 129 0.47 9.82 -5.55
N LYS A 130 -0.22 9.11 -6.45
CA LYS A 130 -1.19 9.65 -7.42
C LYS A 130 -2.64 9.59 -6.90
N CYS A 131 -2.84 9.17 -5.64
CA CYS A 131 -4.16 8.99 -5.05
C CYS A 131 -4.64 10.25 -4.33
N HIS A 132 -5.95 10.45 -4.32
CA HIS A 132 -6.62 11.44 -3.49
C HIS A 132 -6.87 10.85 -2.11
N LEU A 133 -6.19 11.38 -1.11
CA LEU A 133 -6.36 11.02 0.30
C LEU A 133 -7.52 11.85 0.88
N GLU A 134 -8.54 11.19 1.40
CA GLU A 134 -9.56 11.86 2.20
C GLU A 134 -8.95 12.17 3.58
N LYS A 135 -8.91 13.45 3.95
CA LYS A 135 -8.41 13.92 5.25
C LYS A 135 -9.48 13.86 6.32
#